data_AF-X0V576-F1
#
_entry.id   AF-X0V576-F1
#
_cell.length_a   1.000
_cell.length_b   1.000
_cell.length_c   1.000
_cell.angle_alpha   90.00
_cell.angle_beta   90.00
_cell.angle_gamma   90.00
#
_symmetry.space_group_name_H-M   'P 1'
#
loop_
_entity.id
_entity.type
_entity.pdbx_description
1 polymer ?
#
loop_
_entity_poly.entity_id
_entity_poly.type
_entity_poly.pdbx_seq_one_letter_code
_entity_poly.pdbx_strand_id
1 'polypeptide(L)'
;FRGILRLRVNFQKNTAEIRSLAVSKKMKSLDPKIIAFEVKSEVDRLFERPFNTHDFLNTLFKAYHRLRTESSNVVLLKDVHRLLWMGKQKEGFFETSNPKQLIPYPIDEFSVDLGKLLESKDRSLSSGYICRLSLGSGGVNIYNPSGDFNAYKYIEFVKGGKDD
;
A
#
# COMPACT_ATOMS: atom_id res chain seq x y z
N PHE A 1 8.48 8.05 -14.85
CA PHE A 1 7.35 7.15 -14.53
C PHE A 1 7.62 6.59 -13.14
N ARG A 2 6.77 6.84 -12.14
CA ARG A 2 6.96 6.25 -10.80
C ARG A 2 6.75 4.74 -10.96
N GLY A 3 7.76 3.90 -10.70
CA GLY A 3 7.88 2.51 -11.16
C GLY A 3 6.69 1.57 -10.90
N ILE A 4 5.74 1.97 -10.05
CA ILE A 4 4.49 1.26 -9.79
C ILE A 4 3.45 1.36 -10.93
N LEU A 5 3.52 2.38 -11.79
CA LEU A 5 2.61 2.57 -12.93
C LEU A 5 3.29 2.20 -14.24
N ARG A 6 2.55 1.53 -15.14
CA ARG A 6 2.99 1.19 -16.48
C ARG A 6 1.94 1.56 -17.50
N LEU A 7 2.31 2.39 -18.48
CA LEU A 7 1.50 2.65 -19.67
C LEU A 7 1.98 1.78 -20.82
N ARG A 8 1.07 1.03 -21.43
CA ARG A 8 1.31 0.26 -22.65
C ARG A 8 0.37 0.78 -23.73
N VAL A 9 0.95 1.24 -24.84
CA VAL A 9 0.21 1.67 -26.02
C VAL A 9 0.29 0.59 -27.09
N ASN A 10 -0.84 0.24 -27.69
CA ASN A 10 -0.93 -0.68 -28.82
C ASN A 10 -1.59 0.04 -30.00
N PHE A 11 -0.75 0.56 -30.89
CA PHE A 11 -1.17 1.29 -32.09
C PHE A 11 -1.99 0.44 -33.06
N GLN A 12 -1.61 -0.82 -33.28
CA GLN A 12 -2.32 -1.73 -34.18
C GLN A 12 -3.76 -2.01 -33.75
N LYS A 13 -3.99 -2.11 -32.43
CA LYS A 13 -5.32 -2.38 -31.87
C LYS A 13 -6.05 -1.10 -31.45
N ASN A 14 -5.47 0.08 -31.69
CA ASN A 14 -5.98 1.37 -31.22
C ASN A 14 -6.36 1.36 -29.73
N THR A 15 -5.51 0.77 -28.88
CA THR A 15 -5.78 0.63 -27.45
C THR A 15 -4.60 1.05 -26.60
N ALA A 16 -4.88 1.64 -25.45
CA ALA A 16 -3.90 1.90 -24.41
C ALA A 16 -4.28 1.15 -23.13
N GLU A 17 -3.29 0.85 -22.29
CA GLU A 17 -3.49 0.15 -21.02
C GLU A 17 -2.60 0.76 -19.95
N ILE A 18 -3.20 1.15 -18.83
CA ILE A 18 -2.51 1.61 -17.64
C ILE A 18 -2.58 0.48 -16.61
N ARG A 19 -1.44 0.07 -16.07
CA ARG A 19 -1.33 -0.97 -15.04
C ARG A 19 -0.62 -0.47 -13.81
N SER A 20 -1.13 -0.87 -12.65
CA SER A 20 -0.42 -0.90 -11.37
C SER A 20 -0.23 -2.36 -10.92
N LEU A 21 0.22 -2.59 -9.68
CA LEU A 21 0.24 -3.94 -9.10
C LEU A 21 -1.16 -4.53 -8.89
N ALA A 22 -2.19 -3.69 -8.70
CA ALA A 22 -3.54 -4.13 -8.37
C ALA A 22 -4.58 -3.84 -9.48
N VAL A 23 -4.32 -2.84 -10.32
CA VAL A 23 -5.29 -2.33 -11.30
C VAL A 23 -4.75 -2.50 -12.72
N SER A 24 -5.61 -2.90 -13.65
CA SER A 24 -5.32 -2.92 -15.07
C SER A 24 -6.47 -2.27 -15.83
N LYS A 25 -6.27 -1.03 -16.27
CA LYS A 25 -7.28 -0.23 -16.97
C LYS A 25 -6.96 -0.16 -18.46
N LYS A 26 -7.79 -0.80 -19.27
CA LYS A 26 -7.66 -0.79 -20.73
C LYS A 26 -8.64 0.22 -21.36
N MET A 27 -8.14 1.02 -22.28
CA MET A 27 -8.86 2.05 -23.00
C MET A 27 -8.88 1.70 -24.49
N LYS A 28 -10.04 1.84 -25.14
CA LYS A 28 -10.19 1.71 -26.60
C LYS A 28 -10.01 3.08 -27.30
N SER A 29 -8.98 3.81 -26.91
CA SER A 29 -8.63 5.10 -27.50
C SER A 29 -7.13 5.33 -27.35
N LEU A 30 -6.57 6.02 -28.33
CA LEU A 30 -5.19 6.52 -28.32
C LEU A 30 -5.12 8.05 -28.21
N ASP A 31 -6.24 8.71 -27.93
CA ASP A 31 -6.26 10.15 -27.66
C ASP A 31 -5.32 10.46 -26.47
N PRO A 32 -4.26 11.25 -26.67
CA PRO A 32 -3.32 11.61 -25.61
C PRO A 32 -3.99 12.28 -24.41
N LYS A 33 -5.08 13.04 -24.62
CA LYS A 33 -5.80 13.70 -23.53
C LYS A 33 -6.50 12.69 -22.62
N ILE A 34 -7.13 11.68 -23.21
CA ILE A 34 -7.79 10.60 -22.46
C ILE A 34 -6.74 9.80 -21.69
N ILE A 35 -5.64 9.42 -22.35
CA ILE A 35 -4.55 8.68 -21.69
C ILE A 35 -3.95 9.50 -20.55
N ALA A 36 -3.66 10.78 -20.76
CA ALA A 36 -3.08 11.65 -19.73
C ALA A 36 -4.02 11.83 -18.53
N PHE A 37 -5.33 12.02 -18.78
CA PHE A 37 -6.34 12.09 -17.73
C PHE A 37 -6.35 10.80 -16.88
N GLU A 38 -6.32 9.64 -17.53
CA GLU A 38 -6.36 8.36 -16.85
C GLU A 38 -5.07 8.05 -16.08
N VAL A 39 -3.91 8.41 -16.64
CA VAL A 39 -2.64 8.33 -15.91
C VAL A 39 -2.67 9.24 -14.68
N LYS A 40 -3.17 10.47 -14.83
CA LYS A 40 -3.30 11.41 -13.71
C LYS A 40 -4.24 10.84 -12.63
N SER A 41 -5.39 10.29 -13.00
CA SER A 41 -6.31 9.67 -12.04
C SER A 41 -5.62 8.56 -11.21
N GLU A 42 -4.79 7.73 -11.82
CA GLU A 42 -4.04 6.70 -11.09
C GLU A 42 -2.92 7.28 -10.21
N VAL A 43 -2.27 8.35 -10.66
CA VAL A 43 -1.30 9.08 -9.84
C VAL A 43 -1.98 9.70 -8.62
N ASP A 44 -3.12 10.35 -8.82
CA ASP A 44 -3.87 11.02 -7.76
C ASP A 44 -4.34 9.99 -6.71
N ARG A 45 -4.87 8.85 -7.17
CA ARG A 45 -5.27 7.72 -6.29
C ARG A 45 -4.12 7.20 -5.44
N LEU A 46 -2.96 6.94 -6.06
CA LEU A 46 -1.83 6.31 -5.37
C LEU A 46 -1.08 7.29 -4.48
N PHE A 47 -0.81 8.50 -4.97
CA PHE A 47 0.18 9.39 -4.38
C PHE A 47 -0.41 10.66 -3.78
N GLU A 48 -1.44 11.25 -4.39
CA GLU A 48 -1.96 12.56 -3.97
C GLU A 48 -3.10 12.45 -2.96
N ARG A 49 -3.56 11.24 -2.64
CA ARG A 49 -4.53 11.04 -1.56
C ARG A 49 -3.99 11.53 -0.20
N PRO A 50 -4.86 12.08 0.67
CA PRO A 50 -4.48 12.46 2.02
C PRO A 50 -3.84 11.29 2.77
N PHE A 51 -2.71 11.56 3.42
CA PHE A 51 -1.96 10.58 4.18
C PHE A 51 -1.48 11.22 5.49
N ASN A 52 -1.92 10.65 6.62
CA ASN A 52 -1.42 11.01 7.94
C ASN A 52 -0.50 9.88 8.42
N THR A 53 0.80 10.17 8.47
CA THR A 53 1.84 9.22 8.90
C THR A 53 1.55 8.66 10.30
N HIS A 54 1.15 9.51 11.24
CA HIS A 54 0.93 9.11 12.62
C HIS A 54 -0.26 8.15 12.76
N ASP A 55 -1.39 8.49 12.12
CA ASP A 55 -2.58 7.64 12.13
C ASP A 55 -2.32 6.30 11.44
N PHE A 56 -1.59 6.34 10.32
CA PHE A 56 -1.20 5.12 9.61
C PHE A 56 -0.29 4.23 10.45
N LEU A 57 0.75 4.80 11.09
CA LEU A 57 1.67 4.08 11.97
C LEU A 57 0.93 3.46 13.18
N ASN A 58 0.02 4.21 13.81
CA ASN A 58 -0.84 3.70 14.89
C ASN A 58 -1.71 2.52 14.43
N THR A 59 -2.28 2.62 13.23
CA THR A 59 -3.14 1.57 12.69
C THR A 59 -2.33 0.32 12.33
N LEU A 60 -1.14 0.50 11.74
CA LEU A 60 -0.17 -0.57 11.51
C LEU A 60 0.20 -1.29 12.80
N PHE A 61 0.49 -0.55 13.86
CA PHE A 61 0.84 -1.12 15.16
C PHE A 61 -0.29 -1.95 15.77
N LYS A 62 -1.53 -1.45 15.70
CA LYS A 62 -2.72 -2.20 16.15
C LYS A 62 -2.90 -3.50 15.36
N ALA A 63 -2.75 -3.45 14.03
CA ALA A 63 -2.85 -4.64 13.18
C ALA A 63 -1.72 -5.64 13.46
N TYR A 64 -0.48 -5.16 13.59
CA TYR A 64 0.66 -5.96 14.01
C TYR A 64 0.40 -6.64 15.36
N HIS A 65 -0.09 -5.93 16.36
CA HIS A 65 -0.34 -6.48 17.69
C HIS A 65 -1.43 -7.55 17.69
N ARG A 66 -2.39 -7.51 16.75
CA ARG A 66 -3.40 -8.57 16.58
C ARG A 66 -2.83 -9.84 15.94
N LEU A 67 -1.73 -9.74 15.20
CA LEU A 67 -1.12 -10.85 14.47
C LEU A 67 0.11 -11.44 15.17
N ARG A 68 0.81 -10.64 15.97
CA ARG A 68 1.98 -11.13 16.73
C ARG A 68 1.53 -12.19 17.72
N THR A 69 2.37 -13.19 17.92
CA THR A 69 2.18 -14.22 18.93
C THR A 69 3.24 -14.06 20.00
N GLU A 70 3.06 -14.72 21.15
CA GLU A 70 4.10 -14.77 22.19
C GLU A 70 5.40 -15.41 21.67
N SER A 71 5.28 -16.34 20.71
CA SER A 71 6.39 -17.06 20.08
C SER A 71 7.03 -16.33 18.89
N SER A 72 6.40 -15.30 18.33
CA SER A 72 6.93 -14.56 17.17
C SER A 72 6.51 -13.10 17.20
N ASN A 73 7.52 -12.22 17.31
CA ASN A 73 7.37 -10.78 17.17
C ASN A 73 7.51 -10.30 15.72
N VAL A 74 7.67 -11.23 14.76
CA VAL A 74 7.80 -10.91 13.34
C VAL A 74 6.53 -11.35 12.62
N VAL A 75 5.91 -10.43 11.88
CA VAL A 75 4.63 -10.66 11.20
C VAL A 75 4.79 -10.42 9.69
N LEU A 76 4.07 -11.19 8.87
CA LEU A 76 4.04 -10.96 7.42
C LEU A 76 3.28 -9.67 7.08
N LEU A 77 3.88 -8.84 6.22
CA LEU A 77 3.27 -7.59 5.76
C LEU A 77 1.94 -7.80 5.02
N LYS A 78 1.80 -8.93 4.29
CA LYS A 78 0.55 -9.27 3.60
C LYS A 78 -0.61 -9.53 4.57
N ASP A 79 -0.32 -10.12 5.73
CA ASP A 79 -1.34 -10.38 6.73
C ASP A 79 -1.77 -9.09 7.43
N VAL A 80 -0.81 -8.17 7.68
CA VAL A 80 -1.10 -6.82 8.16
C VAL A 80 -1.97 -6.07 7.16
N HIS A 81 -1.61 -6.08 5.87
CA HIS A 81 -2.43 -5.48 4.80
C HIS A 81 -3.86 -6.01 4.81
N ARG A 82 -4.02 -7.34 4.90
CA ARG A 82 -5.33 -7.98 4.98
C ARG A 82 -6.12 -7.48 6.18
N LEU A 83 -5.53 -7.42 7.37
CA LEU A 83 -6.22 -6.89 8.56
C LEU A 83 -6.61 -5.43 8.42
N LEU A 84 -5.73 -4.58 7.87
CA LEU A 84 -6.04 -3.17 7.63
C LEU A 84 -7.19 -3.00 6.65
N TRP A 85 -7.19 -3.77 5.55
CA TRP A 85 -8.27 -3.76 4.58
C TRP A 85 -9.59 -4.24 5.18
N MET A 86 -9.57 -5.34 5.96
CA MET A 86 -10.76 -5.82 6.67
C MET A 86 -11.29 -4.79 7.68
N GLY A 87 -10.40 -4.09 8.38
CA GLY A 87 -10.77 -3.04 9.34
C GLY A 87 -11.37 -1.77 8.71
N LYS A 88 -11.26 -1.60 7.37
CA LYS A 88 -11.91 -0.51 6.64
C LYS A 88 -13.36 -0.82 6.24
N GLN A 89 -13.80 -2.08 6.33
CA GLN A 89 -15.15 -2.45 5.93
C GLN A 89 -16.19 -1.99 6.97
N LYS A 90 -17.37 -1.60 6.50
CA LYS A 90 -18.51 -1.25 7.38
C LYS A 90 -19.21 -2.53 7.86
N GLU A 91 -19.89 -2.47 9.01
CA GLU A 91 -20.63 -3.63 9.56
C GLU A 91 -21.62 -4.23 8.55
N GLY A 92 -22.38 -3.40 7.82
CA GLY A 92 -23.30 -3.87 6.79
C GLY A 92 -22.65 -4.65 5.63
N PHE A 93 -21.36 -4.47 5.37
CA PHE A 93 -20.64 -5.32 4.40
C PHE A 93 -20.53 -6.76 4.91
N PHE A 94 -20.29 -6.97 6.20
CA PHE A 94 -20.18 -8.32 6.78
C PHE A 94 -21.54 -9.03 6.84
N GLU A 95 -22.61 -8.28 7.05
CA GLU A 95 -23.97 -8.82 7.08
C GLU A 95 -24.47 -9.21 5.69
N THR A 96 -24.21 -8.38 4.67
CA THR A 96 -24.80 -8.56 3.34
C THR A 96 -23.85 -9.19 2.33
N SER A 97 -22.54 -9.15 2.61
CA SER A 97 -21.46 -9.52 1.66
C SER A 97 -21.60 -8.85 0.29
N ASN A 98 -22.25 -7.68 0.21
CA ASN A 98 -22.50 -6.98 -1.05
C ASN A 98 -21.20 -6.35 -1.57
N PRO A 99 -20.70 -6.75 -2.76
CA PRO A 99 -19.45 -6.20 -3.31
C PRO A 99 -19.50 -4.69 -3.55
N LYS A 100 -20.69 -4.10 -3.76
CA LYS A 100 -20.85 -2.65 -3.95
C LYS A 100 -20.58 -1.84 -2.69
N GLN A 101 -20.62 -2.46 -1.52
CA GLN A 101 -20.33 -1.83 -0.23
C GLN A 101 -18.87 -2.02 0.20
N LEU A 102 -18.09 -2.78 -0.58
CA LEU A 102 -16.68 -3.02 -0.32
C LEU A 102 -15.91 -1.70 -0.41
N ILE A 103 -15.16 -1.37 0.64
CA ILE A 103 -14.20 -0.27 0.62
C ILE A 103 -12.85 -0.86 0.21
N PRO A 104 -12.34 -0.56 -1.00
CA PRO A 104 -11.10 -1.13 -1.47
C PRO A 104 -9.92 -0.55 -0.68
N TYR A 105 -8.91 -1.40 -0.44
CA TYR A 105 -7.59 -0.96 -0.03
C TYR A 105 -6.55 -1.86 -0.72
N PRO A 106 -6.30 -1.63 -2.02
CA PRO A 106 -5.48 -2.51 -2.82
C PRO A 106 -4.01 -2.51 -2.37
N ILE A 107 -3.28 -3.56 -2.74
CA ILE A 107 -1.90 -3.75 -2.30
C ILE A 107 -0.94 -2.66 -2.82
N ASP A 108 -1.24 -2.04 -3.96
CA ASP A 108 -0.45 -0.94 -4.50
C ASP A 108 -0.58 0.33 -3.64
N GLU A 109 -1.77 0.64 -3.14
CA GLU A 109 -1.98 1.73 -2.19
C GLU A 109 -1.25 1.49 -0.87
N PHE A 110 -1.34 0.27 -0.33
CA PHE A 110 -0.60 -0.11 0.87
C PHE A 110 0.92 -0.01 0.67
N SER A 111 1.40 -0.42 -0.51
CA SER A 111 2.81 -0.31 -0.90
C SER A 111 3.30 1.14 -0.91
N VAL A 112 2.49 2.05 -1.45
CA VAL A 112 2.82 3.48 -1.49
C VAL A 112 2.75 4.11 -0.09
N ASP A 113 1.77 3.73 0.74
CA ASP A 113 1.69 4.23 2.11
C ASP A 113 2.85 3.82 2.99
N LEU A 114 3.31 2.57 2.86
CA LEU A 114 4.54 2.16 3.52
C LEU A 114 5.73 2.94 3.00
N GLY A 115 5.78 3.25 1.70
CA GLY A 115 6.82 4.12 1.13
C GLY A 115 6.81 5.50 1.76
N LYS A 116 5.63 6.12 1.88
CA LYS A 116 5.44 7.41 2.57
C LYS A 116 5.87 7.34 4.05
N LEU A 117 5.54 6.25 4.75
CA LEU A 117 5.98 6.02 6.13
C LEU A 117 7.49 5.89 6.23
N LEU A 118 8.13 5.16 5.32
CA LEU A 118 9.59 5.06 5.29
C LEU A 118 10.23 6.43 5.03
N GLU A 119 9.75 7.23 4.10
CA GLU A 119 10.32 8.57 3.88
C GLU A 119 10.02 9.57 5.01
N SER A 120 9.06 9.27 5.89
CA SER A 120 8.73 10.14 7.00
C SER A 120 9.81 10.12 8.10
N LYS A 121 10.01 11.28 8.73
CA LYS A 121 10.90 11.43 9.89
C LYS A 121 10.33 10.74 11.14
N ASP A 122 9.01 10.58 11.21
CA ASP A 122 8.29 10.07 12.38
C ASP A 122 7.90 8.59 12.19
N ARG A 123 8.86 7.70 12.44
CA ARG A 123 8.65 6.24 12.44
C ARG A 123 8.43 5.65 13.84
N SER A 124 8.30 6.52 14.83
CA SER A 124 8.18 6.17 16.24
C SER A 124 6.79 6.54 16.74
N LEU A 125 6.20 5.65 17.51
CA LEU A 125 4.96 5.88 18.24
C LEU A 125 5.24 6.68 19.51
N SER A 126 4.24 7.42 20.00
CA SER A 126 4.31 8.10 21.29
C SER A 126 4.53 7.14 22.47
N SER A 127 4.16 5.86 22.31
CA SER A 127 4.43 4.77 23.24
C SER A 127 5.88 4.27 23.23
N GLY A 128 6.74 4.85 22.39
CA GLY A 128 8.15 4.50 22.24
C GLY A 128 8.42 3.34 21.29
N TYR A 129 7.42 2.76 20.63
CA TYR A 129 7.63 1.69 19.66
C TYR A 129 8.08 2.21 18.28
N ILE A 130 9.03 1.53 17.66
CA ILE A 130 9.59 1.86 16.34
C ILE A 130 9.21 0.75 15.36
N CYS A 131 8.68 1.13 14.20
CA CYS A 131 8.38 0.20 13.11
C CYS A 131 9.67 -0.18 12.36
N ARG A 132 9.96 -1.49 12.27
CA ARG A 132 11.04 -2.04 11.46
C ARG A 132 10.46 -2.96 10.39
N LEU A 133 10.95 -2.81 9.15
CA LEU A 133 10.57 -3.64 8.01
C LEU A 133 11.79 -4.42 7.53
N SER A 134 11.62 -5.72 7.28
CA SER A 134 12.71 -6.60 6.84
C SER A 134 12.44 -7.16 5.45
N LEU A 135 13.51 -7.24 4.65
CA LEU A 135 13.47 -7.76 3.28
C LEU A 135 13.08 -9.25 3.25
N GLY A 136 12.51 -9.69 2.14
CA GLY A 136 12.27 -11.12 1.93
C GLY A 136 11.60 -11.46 0.61
N SER A 137 11.89 -12.64 0.08
CA SER A 137 11.33 -13.14 -1.17
C SER A 137 9.81 -13.30 -1.09
N GLY A 138 9.10 -12.84 -2.14
CA GLY A 138 7.64 -12.84 -2.18
C GLY A 138 6.97 -11.78 -1.29
N GLY A 139 7.75 -10.80 -0.82
CA GLY A 139 7.27 -9.64 -0.05
C GLY A 139 6.41 -8.65 -0.86
N VAL A 140 6.08 -7.54 -0.22
CA VAL A 140 5.41 -6.38 -0.79
C VAL A 140 6.47 -5.44 -1.36
N ASN A 141 6.31 -5.02 -2.61
CA ASN A 141 7.20 -4.04 -3.24
C ASN A 141 6.83 -2.65 -2.72
N ILE A 142 7.68 -2.05 -1.90
CA ILE A 142 7.49 -0.72 -1.34
C ILE A 142 8.25 0.27 -2.20
N TYR A 143 7.54 1.24 -2.78
CA TYR A 143 8.11 2.21 -3.73
C TYR A 143 8.48 3.50 -3.01
N ASN A 144 9.68 4.00 -3.26
CA ASN A 144 10.07 5.35 -2.83
C ASN A 144 9.49 6.42 -3.81
N PRO A 145 9.56 7.72 -3.47
CA PRO A 145 9.09 8.79 -4.35
C PRO A 145 9.80 8.85 -5.72
N SER A 146 11.06 8.39 -5.79
CA SER A 146 11.86 8.29 -7.02
C SER A 146 11.36 7.18 -7.96
N GLY A 147 10.59 6.22 -7.43
CA GLY A 147 10.02 5.10 -8.17
C GLY A 147 10.82 3.80 -8.09
N ASP A 148 11.94 3.78 -7.36
CA ASP A 148 12.64 2.54 -7.00
C ASP A 148 11.84 1.77 -5.96
N PHE A 149 12.07 0.46 -5.87
CA PHE A 149 11.40 -0.36 -4.87
C PHE A 149 12.32 -1.41 -4.25
N ASN A 150 12.00 -1.76 -3.01
CA ASN A 150 12.52 -2.94 -2.33
C ASN A 150 11.37 -3.86 -1.92
N ALA A 151 11.62 -5.17 -1.89
CA ALA A 151 10.64 -6.16 -1.49
C ALA A 151 10.75 -6.47 0.02
N TYR A 152 9.83 -5.94 0.80
CA TYR A 152 9.75 -6.18 2.24
C TYR A 152 8.72 -7.24 2.55
N LYS A 153 9.07 -8.21 3.38
CA LYS A 153 8.20 -9.34 3.70
C LYS A 153 7.64 -9.25 5.10
N TYR A 154 8.40 -8.68 6.02
CA TYR A 154 8.11 -8.74 7.44
C TYR A 154 8.05 -7.35 8.05
N ILE A 155 7.26 -7.24 9.11
CA ILE A 155 7.13 -6.08 9.98
C ILE A 155 7.25 -6.51 11.43
N GLU A 156 7.94 -5.69 12.21
CA GLU A 156 8.05 -5.80 13.66
C GLU A 156 7.95 -4.40 14.29
N PHE A 157 7.49 -4.34 15.53
CA PHE A 157 7.57 -3.13 16.34
C PHE A 157 8.40 -3.39 17.58
N VAL A 158 9.48 -2.65 17.73
CA VAL A 158 10.41 -2.77 18.86
C VAL A 158 10.29 -1.56 19.76
N LYS A 159 10.39 -1.73 21.08
CA LYS A 159 10.40 -0.59 22.00
C LYS A 159 11.76 0.10 21.90
N GLY A 160 11.77 1.39 21.56
CA GLY A 160 12.94 2.25 21.52
C GLY A 160 13.52 2.38 22.92
N GLY A 161 14.49 1.53 23.21
CA GLY A 161 15.13 1.37 24.50
C GLY A 161 15.96 0.09 24.48
N LYS A 162 17.26 0.25 24.23
CA LYS A 162 18.33 -0.74 23.99
C LYS A 162 18.57 -1.12 22.52
N ASP A 163 19.23 -0.22 21.81
CA ASP A 163 20.43 -0.64 21.09
C ASP A 163 21.59 -0.27 22.03
N ASP A 164 22.24 -1.28 22.63
CA ASP A 164 23.61 -1.18 23.16
C ASP A 164 24.59 -1.36 21.98
#